data_AF-A0A7J4RE65-F1
#
_entry.id   AF-A0A7J4RE65-F1
#
_cell.length_a   1.000
_cell.length_b   1.000
_cell.length_c   1.000
_cell.angle_alpha   90.00
_cell.angle_beta   90.00
_cell.angle_gamma   90.00
#
_symmetry.space_group_name_H-M   'P 1'
#
loop_
_entity.id
_entity.type
_entity.pdbx_description
1 polymer ?
#
loop_
_entity_poly.entity_id
_entity_poly.type
_entity_poly.pdbx_seq_one_letter_code
_entity_poly.pdbx_strand_id
1 'polypeptide(L)' 'MRKRWTEERRLQREHADWIVGHLRLHGPMTTREIIEALSAEGRPIQAHILSRALRKSPFVTCIDKTVVDGQQQS' A
#
# COMPACT_ATOMS: atom_id res chain seq x y z
N MET A 1 -23.09 10.88 -18.36
CA MET A 1 -21.69 10.97 -18.85
C MET A 1 -20.84 9.97 -18.08
N ARG A 2 -20.36 8.88 -18.69
CA ARG A 2 -19.49 7.89 -18.01
C ARG A 2 -18.16 8.58 -17.67
N LYS A 3 -17.82 8.69 -16.38
CA LYS A 3 -16.51 9.20 -15.94
C LYS A 3 -15.42 8.30 -16.54
N ARG A 4 -14.75 8.78 -17.58
CA ARG A 4 -13.56 8.15 -18.15
C ARG A 4 -12.50 8.16 -17.05
N TRP A 5 -11.99 6.99 -16.70
CA TRP A 5 -10.92 6.89 -15.72
C TRP A 5 -9.71 7.66 -16.28
N THR A 6 -9.12 8.53 -15.48
CA THR A 6 -7.82 9.11 -15.82
C THR A 6 -6.77 8.01 -15.73
N GLU A 7 -5.76 8.04 -16.60
CA GLU A 7 -4.65 7.08 -16.59
C GLU A 7 -4.01 7.00 -15.19
N GLU A 8 -3.88 8.15 -14.54
CA GLU A 8 -3.44 8.26 -13.16
C GLU A 8 -4.28 7.37 -12.21
N ARG A 9 -5.62 7.47 -12.23
CA ARG A 9 -6.47 6.65 -11.36
C ARG A 9 -6.37 5.15 -11.65
N ARG A 10 -6.08 4.79 -12.91
CA ARG A 10 -5.87 3.40 -13.30
C ARG A 10 -4.55 2.88 -12.71
N LEU A 11 -3.46 3.62 -12.88
CA LEU A 11 -2.14 3.30 -12.30
C LEU A 11 -2.21 3.19 -10.77
N GLN A 12 -2.89 4.13 -10.11
CA GLN A 12 -3.09 4.09 -8.67
C GLN A 12 -3.87 2.85 -8.21
N ARG A 13 -4.83 2.38 -9.01
CA ARG A 13 -5.59 1.16 -8.70
C ARG A 13 -4.73 -0.08 -8.90
N GLU A 14 -4.04 -0.17 -10.03
CA GLU A 14 -3.13 -1.28 -10.32
C GLU A 14 -2.06 -1.43 -9.23
N HIS A 15 -1.54 -0.31 -8.75
CA HIS A 15 -0.57 -0.31 -7.67
C HIS A 15 -1.15 -0.82 -6.35
N ALA A 16 -2.36 -0.36 -5.98
CA ALA A 16 -3.03 -0.87 -4.79
C ALA A 16 -3.36 -2.36 -4.90
N ASP A 17 -3.79 -2.81 -6.09
CA ASP A 17 -4.10 -4.21 -6.37
C ASP A 17 -2.84 -5.09 -6.28
N TRP A 18 -1.68 -4.58 -6.73
CA TRP A 18 -0.39 -5.25 -6.57
C TRP A 18 -0.04 -5.46 -5.09
N ILE A 19 -0.17 -4.44 -4.24
CA ILE A 19 0.10 -4.55 -2.79
C ILE A 19 -0.78 -5.64 -2.17
N VAL A 20 -2.08 -5.65 -2.49
CA VAL A 20 -3.01 -6.67 -1.99
C VAL A 20 -2.61 -8.07 -2.48
N GLY A 21 -2.21 -8.19 -3.75
CA GLY A 21 -1.72 -9.45 -4.32
C GLY A 21 -0.46 -9.95 -3.62
N HIS A 22 0.49 -9.05 -3.34
CA HIS A 22 1.73 -9.39 -2.64
C HIS A 22 1.45 -9.91 -1.22
N LEU A 23 0.58 -9.23 -0.46
CA LEU A 23 0.17 -9.70 0.87
C LEU A 23 -0.52 -11.07 0.84
N ARG A 24 -1.28 -11.38 -0.22
CA ARG A 24 -1.90 -12.70 -0.36
C ARG A 24 -0.88 -13.81 -0.61
N LEU A 25 0.21 -13.52 -1.30
CA LEU A 25 1.25 -14.50 -1.63
C LEU A 25 2.22 -14.72 -0.47
N HIS A 26 2.58 -13.66 0.25
CA HIS A 26 3.64 -13.70 1.26
C HIS A 26 3.12 -13.66 2.71
N GLY A 27 1.82 -13.43 2.91
CA GLY A 27 1.20 -13.36 4.23
C GLY A 27 1.23 -11.95 4.85
N PRO A 28 0.92 -11.84 6.14
CA PRO A 28 0.90 -10.56 6.84
C PRO A 28 2.27 -9.90 6.85
N MET A 29 2.30 -8.60 6.53
CA MET A 29 3.51 -7.79 6.52
C MET A 29 3.25 -6.44 7.20
N THR A 30 4.29 -5.90 7.81
CA THR A 30 4.35 -4.54 8.31
C THR A 30 4.43 -3.53 7.16
N THR A 31 4.08 -2.28 7.44
CA THR A 31 4.23 -1.19 6.47
C THR A 31 5.67 -1.05 5.96
N ARG A 32 6.68 -1.34 6.81
CA ARG A 32 8.10 -1.26 6.42
C ARG A 32 8.46 -2.35 5.40
N GLU A 33 8.08 -3.59 5.66
CA GLU A 33 8.30 -4.72 4.73
C GLU A 33 7.59 -4.49 3.39
N ILE A 34 6.39 -3.91 3.40
CA ILE A 34 5.67 -3.55 2.17
C ILE A 34 6.44 -2.47 1.38
N ILE A 35 7.01 -1.47 2.07
CA ILE A 35 7.82 -0.42 1.44
C ILE A 35 9.08 -1.02 0.81
N GLU A 36 9.74 -1.95 1.50
CA GLU A 36 10.91 -2.66 0.98
C GLU A 36 10.57 -3.49 -0.25
N ALA A 37 9.46 -4.24 -0.22
CA ALA A 37 8.97 -5.02 -1.36
C ALA A 37 8.65 -4.12 -2.57
N LEU A 38 8.02 -2.97 -2.34
CA LEU A 38 7.75 -1.97 -3.38
C LEU A 38 9.05 -1.42 -3.99
N SER A 39 10.04 -1.11 -3.15
CA SER A 39 11.34 -0.61 -3.62
C SER A 39 12.09 -1.67 -4.42
N ALA A 40 12.06 -2.94 -4.00
CA ALA A 40 12.71 -4.05 -4.68
C ALA A 40 12.09 -4.31 -6.08
N GLU A 41 10.78 -4.12 -6.20
CA GLU A 41 10.03 -4.23 -7.45
C GLU A 41 10.16 -2.98 -8.34
N GLY A 42 10.83 -1.92 -7.87
CA GLY A 42 10.98 -0.66 -8.60
C GLY A 42 9.68 0.15 -8.71
N ARG A 43 8.74 -0.05 -7.78
CA ARG A 43 7.44 0.62 -7.77
C ARG A 43 7.45 1.89 -6.89
N PRO A 44 6.74 2.97 -7.29
CA PRO A 44 6.78 4.24 -6.57
C PRO A 44 6.05 4.20 -5.22
N ILE A 45 6.76 4.43 -4.12
CA ILE A 45 6.16 4.42 -2.78
C ILE A 45 5.34 5.70 -2.57
N GLN A 46 4.02 5.59 -2.69
CA GLN A 46 3.09 6.72 -2.54
C GLN A 46 2.16 6.52 -1.35
N ALA A 47 2.18 7.45 -0.39
CA ALA A 47 1.41 7.35 0.86
C ALA A 47 -0.10 7.17 0.64
N HIS A 48 -0.68 7.84 -0.37
CA HIS A 48 -2.10 7.71 -0.68
C HIS A 48 -2.46 6.32 -1.26
N ILE A 49 -1.53 5.65 -1.94
CA ILE A 49 -1.69 4.27 -2.44
C ILE A 49 -1.61 3.27 -1.31
N LEU A 50 -0.61 3.40 -0.42
CA LEU A 50 -0.53 2.59 0.79
C LEU A 50 -1.81 2.73 1.63
N SER A 51 -2.29 3.95 1.84
CA SER A 51 -3.55 4.20 2.56
C SER A 51 -4.74 3.53 1.86
N ARG A 52 -4.80 3.57 0.53
CA ARG A 52 -5.86 2.92 -0.24
C ARG A 52 -5.80 1.40 -0.13
N ALA A 53 -4.62 0.80 -0.28
CA ALA A 53 -4.40 -0.64 -0.24
C ALA A 53 -4.57 -1.24 1.16
N LEU A 54 -4.14 -0.52 2.21
CA LEU A 54 -4.09 -1.04 3.58
C LEU A 54 -5.29 -0.62 4.44
N ARG A 55 -5.80 0.61 4.25
CA ARG A 55 -6.83 1.19 5.13
C ARG A 55 -8.21 1.23 4.49
N LYS A 56 -8.31 1.38 3.17
CA LYS A 56 -9.59 1.46 2.43
C LYS A 56 -9.94 0.17 1.67
N SER A 57 -9.05 -0.79 1.62
CA SER A 57 -9.27 -2.06 0.92
C SER A 57 -10.18 -2.95 1.76
N PRO A 58 -11.21 -3.59 1.16
CA PRO A 58 -12.00 -4.61 1.85
C PRO A 58 -11.23 -5.93 2.01
N PHE A 59 -10.06 -6.08 1.38
CA PHE A 59 -9.29 -7.33 1.35
C PHE A 59 -8.12 -7.37 2.34
N VAL A 60 -7.81 -6.25 2.99
CA VAL A 60 -6.69 -6.14 3.93
C VAL A 60 -7.26 -5.74 5.28
N THR A 61 -6.85 -6.43 6.33
CA THR A 61 -7.20 -6.10 7.71
C THR A 61 -5.93 -6.06 8.54
N CYS A 62 -5.84 -5.06 9.41
CA CYS A 62 -4.73 -4.93 10.34
C CYS A 62 -4.91 -5.95 11.47
N ILE A 63 -3.92 -6.85 11.62
CA ILE A 63 -3.92 -7.90 12.65
C ILE A 63 -3.26 -7.45 13.95
N ASP A 64 -2.28 -6.55 13.86
CA ASP A 64 -1.54 -6.01 15.00
C ASP A 64 -1.02 -4.61 14.66
N LYS A 65 -0.77 -3.79 15.69
CA LYS A 65 -0.19 -2.46 15.58
C LYS A 65 0.95 -2.29 16.59
N THR A 66 2.16 -2.22 16.06
CA THR A 66 3.31 -1.76 16.83
C THR A 66 3.39 -0.24 16.76
N VAL A 67 3.19 0.44 17.87
CA VAL A 67 3.51 1.86 18.00
C VAL A 67 5.02 1.95 18.22
N VAL A 68 5.70 2.60 17.28
CA VAL A 68 7.13 2.88 17.41
C VAL A 68 7.25 4.34 17.80
N ASP A 69 7.76 4.62 19.00
CA ASP A 69 8.11 5.98 19.42
C ASP A 69 9.24 6.49 18.54
N GLY A 70 8.88 7.25 17.51
CA GLY A 70 9.86 8.00 16.74
C GLY A 70 10.26 9.22 17.54
N GLN A 71 11.52 9.30 17.98
CA GLN A 71 12.09 10.60 18.33
C GLN A 71 12.12 11.44 17.05
N GLN A 72 11.22 12.42 16.95
CA GLN A 72 11.38 13.50 15.98
C GLN A 72 12.70 14.19 16.32
N GLN A 73 13.74 13.97 15.51
CA GLN A 73 14.85 14.91 15.48
C GLN A 73 14.34 16.18 14.81
N SER A 74 14.09 17.19 15.65
CA SER A 74 13.81 18.57 15.28
C SER A 74 14.96 19.20 14.50
#